data_AF-A0AB74UCS4-F1
#
_entry.id   AF-A0AB74UCS4-F1
#
_cell.length_a   1.000
_cell.length_b   1.000
_cell.length_c   1.000
_cell.angle_alpha   90.00
_cell.angle_beta   90.00
_cell.angle_gamma   90.00
#
_symmetry.space_group_name_H-M   'P 1'
#
loop_
_entity.id
_entity.type
_entity.pdbx_description
1 polymer ?
#
loop_
_entity_poly.entity_id
_entity_poly.type
_entity_poly.pdbx_seq_one_letter_code
_entity_poly.pdbx_strand_id
1 'polypeptide(L)'
;MMQHLIILPILLPLFTGLAMLIKRDATMQPRRTIGLVSTALLVVISIALVVESSNGQIRYYALGDWQPPFGIILMLDRLSALMVCLTSVLALGSLAYACAGDDKKGSNFHGLFQLQLMGINGAFLTGDMFNLFVFFEVLLIASYSLLMHGGGKDRTQAGFHYVALNLAGSAMFLIALGVLYGTTGTLNMADMGQRVAQLDPERLGLLKAGAFLLLVVFGLKSAILPLYFWLPRAYASAPAPVAALFAIMTKVGIYAILRVYTLIFGDSAGDLANFVQPWLWWFALATVALGGVGVLSARDLRTQVAYLILISVGTLLAGVSMDRVASLSALLYYMLHTTLVSGGLFLLADAIADQRGKAGARIVPGRGVTQPALLGLAYFVGAITVVGLPPLSGAIGKALLLDAAQPSEQPWLWPLLLLSSLAGLVAMGRSGSTIFWKAGKPDPEGPRLKPSMLAGLALLLGASPLLAIFAGPITAFTQASAAQLLDPGAYTQAILAPTSGGDS
;
A
#
# COMPACT_ATOMS: atom_id res chain seq x y z
N MET A 1 -20.64 20.44 -8.98
CA MET A 1 -20.89 19.00 -8.70
C MET A 1 -19.62 18.16 -8.72
N MET A 2 -18.70 18.32 -9.69
CA MET A 2 -17.47 17.50 -9.77
C MET A 2 -16.44 17.72 -8.64
N GLN A 3 -16.40 18.91 -8.02
CA GLN A 3 -15.49 19.18 -6.89
C GLN A 3 -15.74 18.27 -5.68
N HIS A 4 -17.01 17.94 -5.37
CA HIS A 4 -17.36 17.07 -4.24
C HIS A 4 -16.99 15.60 -4.49
N LEU A 5 -16.57 15.22 -5.71
CA LEU A 5 -16.13 13.86 -5.99
C LEU A 5 -14.91 13.47 -5.14
N ILE A 6 -14.05 14.44 -4.80
CA ILE A 6 -12.79 14.24 -4.05
C ILE A 6 -13.05 13.73 -2.63
N ILE A 7 -14.15 14.14 -1.98
CA ILE A 7 -14.43 13.75 -0.59
C ILE A 7 -15.16 12.39 -0.50
N LEU A 8 -15.77 11.90 -1.58
CA LEU A 8 -16.54 10.66 -1.57
C LEU A 8 -15.73 9.40 -1.20
N PRO A 9 -14.46 9.22 -1.61
CA PRO A 9 -13.63 8.09 -1.15
C PRO A 9 -13.47 7.99 0.37
N ILE A 10 -13.73 9.07 1.11
CA ILE A 10 -13.68 9.12 2.57
C ILE A 10 -15.08 8.93 3.16
N LEU A 11 -16.07 9.70 2.68
CA LEU A 11 -17.43 9.68 3.24
C LEU A 11 -18.17 8.38 2.94
N LEU A 12 -18.02 7.82 1.75
CA LEU A 12 -18.73 6.60 1.37
C LEU A 12 -18.35 5.44 2.29
N PRO A 13 -17.06 5.11 2.52
CA PRO A 13 -16.70 4.08 3.50
C PRO A 13 -17.04 4.48 4.94
N LEU A 14 -16.91 5.76 5.33
CA LEU A 14 -17.28 6.23 6.69
C LEU A 14 -18.75 5.92 7.01
N PHE A 15 -19.69 6.43 6.18
CA PHE A 15 -21.11 6.24 6.44
C PHE A 15 -21.55 4.79 6.28
N THR A 16 -20.95 4.06 5.32
CA THR A 16 -21.19 2.62 5.17
C THR A 16 -20.74 1.87 6.42
N GLY A 17 -19.54 2.16 6.93
CA GLY A 17 -18.97 1.54 8.12
C GLY A 17 -19.81 1.82 9.38
N LEU A 18 -20.18 3.08 9.61
CA LEU A 18 -21.01 3.47 10.74
C LEU A 18 -22.39 2.81 10.71
N ALA A 19 -23.05 2.79 9.54
CA ALA A 19 -24.36 2.14 9.38
C ALA A 19 -24.30 0.63 9.72
N MET A 20 -23.19 -0.04 9.39
CA MET A 20 -22.98 -1.45 9.70
C MET A 20 -22.67 -1.72 11.17
N LEU A 21 -22.04 -0.77 11.87
CA LEU A 21 -21.71 -0.90 13.30
C LEU A 21 -22.93 -0.68 14.21
N ILE A 22 -23.86 0.20 13.83
CA ILE A 22 -25.06 0.50 14.62
C ILE A 22 -26.01 -0.72 14.67
N LYS A 23 -26.25 -1.38 13.54
CA LYS A 23 -27.18 -2.52 13.46
C LYS A 23 -26.47 -3.84 13.74
N ARG A 24 -26.10 -4.10 15.01
CA ARG A 24 -25.37 -5.32 15.43
C ARG A 24 -26.11 -6.63 15.10
N ASP A 25 -27.44 -6.62 15.11
CA ASP A 25 -28.29 -7.81 14.94
C ASP A 25 -28.78 -8.06 13.50
N ALA A 26 -28.32 -7.26 12.53
CA ALA A 26 -28.70 -7.46 11.13
C ALA A 26 -28.16 -8.80 10.58
N THR A 27 -28.94 -9.44 9.71
CA THR A 27 -28.52 -10.64 8.99
C THR A 27 -27.29 -10.36 8.11
N MET A 28 -26.46 -11.37 7.88
CA MET A 28 -25.16 -11.19 7.22
C MET A 28 -25.27 -10.79 5.74
N GLN A 29 -26.35 -11.18 5.05
CA GLN A 29 -26.50 -10.93 3.61
C GLN A 29 -26.64 -9.43 3.25
N PRO A 30 -27.48 -8.64 3.94
CA PRO A 30 -27.49 -7.18 3.78
C PRO A 30 -26.11 -6.55 3.98
N ARG A 31 -25.36 -6.95 5.01
CA ARG A 31 -24.01 -6.40 5.27
C ARG A 31 -23.04 -6.67 4.12
N ARG A 32 -23.03 -7.90 3.61
CA ARG A 32 -22.21 -8.27 2.45
C ARG A 32 -22.58 -7.46 1.22
N THR A 33 -23.88 -7.35 0.95
CA THR A 33 -24.39 -6.63 -0.23
C THR A 33 -24.03 -5.16 -0.15
N ILE A 34 -24.32 -4.50 0.97
CA ILE A 34 -24.00 -3.08 1.18
C ILE A 34 -22.47 -2.87 1.09
N GLY A 35 -21.67 -3.76 1.68
CA GLY A 35 -20.21 -3.66 1.66
C GLY A 35 -19.65 -3.78 0.26
N LEU A 36 -20.08 -4.79 -0.50
CA LEU A 36 -19.64 -5.01 -1.88
C LEU A 36 -20.10 -3.88 -2.80
N VAL A 37 -21.35 -3.41 -2.67
CA VAL A 37 -21.87 -2.29 -3.46
C VAL A 37 -21.09 -1.01 -3.14
N SER A 38 -20.83 -0.72 -1.86
CA SER A 38 -20.04 0.44 -1.44
C SER A 38 -18.62 0.40 -2.01
N THR A 39 -17.95 -0.75 -1.92
CA THR A 39 -16.59 -0.90 -2.48
C THR A 39 -16.58 -0.87 -4.01
N ALA A 40 -17.60 -1.41 -4.69
CA ALA A 40 -17.73 -1.33 -6.14
C ALA A 40 -17.97 0.12 -6.59
N LEU A 41 -18.81 0.88 -5.87
CA LEU A 41 -19.02 2.30 -6.11
C LEU A 41 -17.73 3.10 -5.86
N LEU A 42 -16.95 2.74 -4.84
CA LEU A 42 -15.64 3.32 -4.60
C LEU A 42 -14.68 3.09 -5.79
N VAL A 43 -14.71 1.92 -6.43
CA VAL A 43 -13.94 1.67 -7.67
C VAL A 43 -14.36 2.65 -8.77
N VAL A 44 -15.67 2.79 -9.02
CA VAL A 44 -16.19 3.73 -10.03
C VAL A 44 -15.77 5.17 -9.74
N ILE A 45 -15.92 5.63 -8.49
CA ILE A 45 -15.48 6.96 -8.06
C ILE A 45 -13.98 7.14 -8.28
N SER A 46 -13.17 6.14 -7.89
CA SER A 46 -11.71 6.21 -8.04
C SER A 46 -11.25 6.25 -9.50
N ILE A 47 -11.95 5.55 -10.41
CA ILE A 47 -11.69 5.64 -11.85
C ILE A 47 -12.02 7.04 -12.36
N ALA A 48 -13.14 7.63 -11.94
CA ALA A 48 -13.50 9.00 -12.30
C ALA A 48 -12.44 10.01 -11.81
N LEU A 49 -11.88 9.80 -10.61
CA LEU A 49 -10.77 10.61 -10.09
C LEU A 49 -9.47 10.45 -10.88
N VAL A 50 -9.15 9.24 -11.37
CA VAL A 50 -8.00 9.00 -12.27
C VAL A 50 -8.20 9.70 -13.62
N VAL A 51 -9.40 9.61 -14.20
CA VAL A 51 -9.73 10.33 -15.44
C VAL A 51 -9.63 11.84 -15.24
N GLU A 52 -10.14 12.36 -14.13
CA GLU A 52 -10.06 13.79 -13.81
C GLU A 52 -8.62 14.27 -13.67
N SER A 53 -7.79 13.54 -12.91
CA SER A 53 -6.38 13.90 -12.70
C SER A 53 -5.50 13.73 -13.96
N SER A 54 -5.96 12.98 -14.97
CA SER A 54 -5.20 12.72 -16.19
C SER A 54 -4.90 13.99 -16.99
N ASN A 55 -5.78 15.01 -16.91
CA ASN A 55 -5.60 16.31 -17.56
C ASN A 55 -4.43 17.15 -17.00
N GLY A 56 -3.87 16.74 -15.85
CA GLY A 56 -2.72 17.37 -15.20
C GLY A 56 -3.02 18.56 -14.32
N GLN A 57 -4.28 18.97 -14.22
CA GLN A 57 -4.69 19.95 -13.25
C GLN A 57 -4.73 19.33 -11.86
N ILE A 58 -4.06 19.99 -10.91
CA ILE A 58 -4.15 19.66 -9.49
C ILE A 58 -5.37 20.37 -8.95
N ARG A 59 -6.25 19.62 -8.30
CA ARG A 59 -7.47 20.17 -7.70
C ARG A 59 -7.47 19.92 -6.21
N TYR A 60 -8.13 20.81 -5.47
CA TYR A 60 -8.35 20.62 -4.05
C TYR A 60 -9.82 20.79 -3.69
N TYR A 61 -10.17 20.22 -2.54
CA TYR A 61 -11.46 20.37 -1.88
C TYR A 61 -11.23 20.98 -0.49
N ALA A 62 -11.65 22.23 -0.30
CA ALA A 62 -11.59 22.91 1.00
C ALA A 62 -12.73 22.43 1.90
N LEU A 63 -12.40 21.79 3.03
CA LEU A 63 -13.42 21.44 4.00
C LEU A 63 -13.92 22.68 4.73
N GLY A 64 -15.24 22.86 4.73
CA GLY A 64 -15.89 23.99 5.39
C GLY A 64 -15.66 25.34 4.71
N ASP A 65 -15.16 25.34 3.47
CA ASP A 65 -14.87 26.54 2.66
C ASP A 65 -13.83 27.50 3.28
N TRP A 66 -13.03 27.00 4.24
CA TRP A 66 -11.88 27.72 4.77
C TRP A 66 -10.74 27.69 3.75
N GLN A 67 -10.38 28.86 3.24
CA GLN A 67 -9.34 28.96 2.21
C GLN A 67 -7.97 28.53 2.74
N PRO A 68 -7.14 27.85 1.91
CA PRO A 68 -5.76 27.56 2.25
C PRO A 68 -4.99 28.84 2.62
N PRO A 69 -4.03 28.78 3.56
CA PRO A 69 -3.54 27.60 4.28
C PRO A 69 -4.28 27.29 5.60
N PHE A 70 -5.35 28.02 5.94
CA PHE A 70 -5.98 27.95 7.27
C PHE A 70 -7.01 26.82 7.46
N GLY A 71 -7.44 26.19 6.36
CA GLY A 71 -8.39 25.07 6.35
C GLY A 71 -7.76 23.72 5.99
N ILE A 72 -8.46 22.63 6.33
CA ILE A 72 -8.10 21.29 5.88
C ILE A 72 -8.49 21.15 4.40
N ILE A 73 -7.54 20.71 3.58
CA ILE A 73 -7.77 20.45 2.16
C ILE A 73 -7.53 18.99 1.81
N LEU A 74 -8.39 18.48 0.92
CA LEU A 74 -8.17 17.22 0.22
C LEU A 74 -7.69 17.51 -1.19
N MET A 75 -6.59 16.91 -1.59
CA MET A 75 -5.94 17.11 -2.87
C MET A 75 -6.14 15.93 -3.79
N LEU A 76 -6.42 16.27 -5.04
CA LEU A 76 -6.47 15.35 -6.15
C LEU A 76 -5.39 15.71 -7.15
N ASP A 77 -4.33 14.92 -7.12
CA ASP A 77 -3.34 14.83 -8.19
C ASP A 77 -3.28 13.40 -8.73
N ARG A 78 -2.39 13.16 -9.71
CA ARG A 78 -2.30 11.84 -10.34
C ARG A 78 -1.87 10.74 -9.37
N LEU A 79 -0.98 11.07 -8.42
CA LEU A 79 -0.49 10.12 -7.42
C LEU A 79 -1.62 9.70 -6.47
N SER A 80 -2.33 10.65 -5.87
CA SER A 80 -3.44 10.39 -4.96
C SER A 80 -4.57 9.63 -5.66
N ALA A 81 -4.92 10.01 -6.89
CA ALA A 81 -5.92 9.31 -7.69
C ALA A 81 -5.52 7.84 -7.95
N LEU A 82 -4.26 7.61 -8.33
CA LEU A 82 -3.70 6.27 -8.55
C LEU A 82 -3.80 5.42 -7.27
N MET A 83 -3.42 5.99 -6.12
CA MET A 83 -3.41 5.27 -4.84
C MET A 83 -4.82 4.93 -4.33
N VAL A 84 -5.79 5.84 -4.50
CA VAL A 84 -7.20 5.56 -4.17
C VAL A 84 -7.77 4.47 -5.10
N CYS A 85 -7.45 4.51 -6.40
CA CYS A 85 -7.86 3.48 -7.36
C CYS A 85 -7.23 2.11 -7.07
N LEU A 86 -5.93 2.08 -6.77
CA LEU A 86 -5.24 0.86 -6.36
C LEU A 86 -5.89 0.24 -5.10
N THR A 87 -6.22 1.08 -4.12
CA THR A 87 -6.86 0.67 -2.88
C THR A 87 -8.26 0.10 -3.13
N SER A 88 -9.08 0.76 -3.95
CA SER A 88 -10.45 0.35 -4.22
C SER A 88 -10.51 -1.01 -4.94
N VAL A 89 -9.64 -1.24 -5.92
CA VAL A 89 -9.54 -2.53 -6.64
C VAL A 89 -9.06 -3.65 -5.73
N LEU A 90 -8.02 -3.40 -4.92
CA LEU A 90 -7.52 -4.35 -3.92
C LEU A 90 -8.63 -4.73 -2.92
N ALA A 91 -9.34 -3.71 -2.43
CA ALA A 91 -10.41 -3.86 -1.46
C ALA A 91 -11.58 -4.68 -2.01
N LEU A 92 -11.95 -4.47 -3.28
CA LEU A 92 -13.02 -5.23 -3.93
C LEU A 92 -12.67 -6.72 -4.00
N GLY A 93 -11.45 -7.06 -4.43
CA GLY A 93 -10.99 -8.44 -4.49
C GLY A 93 -10.91 -9.10 -3.11
N SER A 94 -10.38 -8.38 -2.12
CA SER A 94 -10.32 -8.85 -0.73
C SER A 94 -11.71 -9.07 -0.12
N LEU A 95 -12.63 -8.12 -0.25
CA LEU A 95 -13.97 -8.21 0.33
C LEU A 95 -14.82 -9.30 -0.34
N ALA A 96 -14.70 -9.44 -1.67
CA ALA A 96 -15.36 -10.52 -2.42
C ALA A 96 -14.93 -11.90 -1.91
N TYR A 97 -13.63 -12.08 -1.64
CA TYR A 97 -13.13 -13.30 -1.03
C TYR A 97 -13.67 -13.48 0.40
N ALA A 98 -13.63 -12.44 1.23
CA ALA A 98 -14.08 -12.51 2.62
C ALA A 98 -15.55 -12.96 2.77
N CYS A 99 -16.41 -12.59 1.82
CA CYS A 99 -17.83 -12.96 1.80
C CYS A 99 -18.07 -14.48 1.66
N ALA A 100 -17.04 -15.29 1.39
CA ALA A 100 -17.16 -16.74 1.37
C ALA A 100 -17.20 -17.40 2.76
N GLY A 101 -16.93 -16.65 3.85
CA GLY A 101 -17.09 -17.15 5.22
C GLY A 101 -16.13 -16.56 6.25
N ASP A 102 -15.02 -15.93 5.83
CA ASP A 102 -14.08 -15.28 6.75
C ASP A 102 -14.72 -14.12 7.51
N ASP A 103 -15.64 -13.42 6.86
CA ASP A 103 -16.42 -12.33 7.44
C ASP A 103 -17.31 -12.77 8.61
N LYS A 104 -17.58 -14.08 8.76
CA LYS A 104 -18.35 -14.65 9.87
C LYS A 104 -17.52 -15.02 11.08
N LYS A 105 -16.18 -15.02 10.98
CA LYS A 105 -15.28 -15.49 12.06
C LYS A 105 -15.26 -14.53 13.27
N GLY A 106 -15.73 -13.31 13.13
CA GLY A 106 -15.78 -12.30 14.20
C GLY A 106 -16.85 -11.25 13.95
N SER A 107 -17.16 -10.44 14.96
CA SER A 107 -18.11 -9.34 14.83
C SER A 107 -17.51 -8.17 14.04
N ASN A 108 -18.39 -7.35 13.46
CA ASN A 108 -18.04 -6.03 12.90
C ASN A 108 -17.01 -5.99 11.75
N PHE A 109 -16.65 -7.12 11.14
CA PHE A 109 -15.70 -7.19 10.03
C PHE A 109 -15.95 -6.15 8.94
N HIS A 110 -17.18 -6.12 8.39
CA HIS A 110 -17.52 -5.22 7.28
C HIS A 110 -17.45 -3.75 7.69
N GLY A 111 -17.87 -3.40 8.91
CA GLY A 111 -17.77 -2.04 9.42
C GLY A 111 -16.32 -1.58 9.57
N LEU A 112 -15.48 -2.41 10.20
CA LEU A 112 -14.05 -2.15 10.35
C LEU A 112 -13.32 -2.11 9.02
N PHE A 113 -13.69 -2.97 8.06
CA PHE A 113 -13.14 -2.95 6.71
C PHE A 113 -13.43 -1.63 6.00
N GLN A 114 -14.64 -1.09 6.12
CA GLN A 114 -15.00 0.21 5.54
C GLN A 114 -14.28 1.37 6.25
N LEU A 115 -14.13 1.34 7.57
CA LEU A 115 -13.32 2.33 8.30
C LEU A 115 -11.83 2.28 7.92
N GLN A 116 -11.30 1.08 7.64
CA GLN A 116 -9.96 0.91 7.09
C GLN A 116 -9.81 1.63 5.74
N LEU A 117 -10.79 1.47 4.84
CA LEU A 117 -10.79 2.16 3.54
C LEU A 117 -10.91 3.67 3.68
N MET A 118 -11.75 4.16 4.60
CA MET A 118 -11.85 5.59 4.91
C MET A 118 -10.48 6.15 5.30
N GLY A 119 -9.79 5.51 6.26
CA GLY A 119 -8.49 5.97 6.72
C GLY A 119 -7.42 5.93 5.63
N ILE A 120 -7.35 4.84 4.85
CA ILE A 120 -6.39 4.72 3.74
C ILE A 120 -6.64 5.78 2.66
N ASN A 121 -7.88 5.94 2.20
CA ASN A 121 -8.21 6.94 1.17
C ASN A 121 -7.97 8.36 1.67
N GLY A 122 -8.31 8.65 2.92
CA GLY A 122 -8.05 9.94 3.53
C GLY A 122 -6.56 10.27 3.62
N ALA A 123 -5.72 9.29 3.97
CA ALA A 123 -4.27 9.45 4.00
C ALA A 123 -3.69 9.76 2.60
N PHE A 124 -4.26 9.21 1.54
CA PHE A 124 -3.85 9.54 0.17
C PHE A 124 -4.37 10.88 -0.33
N LEU A 125 -5.52 11.34 0.15
CA LEU A 125 -6.13 12.58 -0.32
C LEU A 125 -5.77 13.79 0.53
N THR A 126 -5.29 13.65 1.75
CA THR A 126 -5.00 14.82 2.61
C THR A 126 -3.83 15.66 2.10
N GLY A 127 -4.00 16.98 2.15
CA GLY A 127 -2.94 17.97 1.91
C GLY A 127 -2.33 18.58 3.18
N ASP A 128 -2.73 18.07 4.35
CA ASP A 128 -2.31 18.56 5.67
C ASP A 128 -1.61 17.46 6.48
N MET A 129 -0.51 17.82 7.14
CA MET A 129 0.36 16.91 7.89
C MET A 129 -0.28 16.35 9.16
N PHE A 130 -1.08 17.14 9.88
CA PHE A 130 -1.80 16.67 11.06
C PHE A 130 -2.97 15.78 10.64
N ASN A 131 -3.67 16.14 9.58
CA ASN A 131 -4.76 15.32 9.06
C ASN A 131 -4.24 13.99 8.45
N LEU A 132 -3.00 13.97 7.91
CA LEU A 132 -2.30 12.72 7.57
C LEU A 132 -2.10 11.82 8.79
N PHE A 133 -1.67 12.39 9.92
CA PHE A 133 -1.59 11.67 11.19
C PHE A 133 -2.96 11.14 11.64
N VAL A 134 -4.01 11.95 11.57
CA VAL A 134 -5.38 11.51 11.94
C VAL A 134 -5.82 10.31 11.09
N PHE A 135 -5.63 10.38 9.77
CA PHE A 135 -5.99 9.25 8.90
C PHE A 135 -5.12 8.02 9.13
N PHE A 136 -3.84 8.18 9.51
CA PHE A 136 -3.00 7.09 9.98
C PHE A 136 -3.58 6.42 11.23
N GLU A 137 -4.04 7.18 12.22
CA GLU A 137 -4.64 6.59 13.41
C GLU A 137 -5.97 5.88 13.10
N VAL A 138 -6.80 6.45 12.24
CA VAL A 138 -8.07 5.82 11.81
C VAL A 138 -7.80 4.48 11.12
N LEU A 139 -6.89 4.45 10.15
CA LEU A 139 -6.55 3.19 9.46
C LEU A 139 -5.83 2.19 10.38
N LEU A 140 -5.14 2.62 11.43
CA LEU A 140 -4.46 1.73 12.36
C LEU A 140 -5.42 1.10 13.36
N ILE A 141 -6.33 1.88 13.94
CA ILE A 141 -7.32 1.38 14.91
C ILE A 141 -8.21 0.33 14.24
N ALA A 142 -8.62 0.57 12.99
CA ALA A 142 -9.34 -0.42 12.19
C ALA A 142 -8.47 -1.67 11.93
N SER A 143 -7.18 -1.50 11.58
CA SER A 143 -6.30 -2.62 11.24
C SER A 143 -5.96 -3.49 12.44
N TYR A 144 -5.78 -2.90 13.63
CA TYR A 144 -5.58 -3.64 14.89
C TYR A 144 -6.73 -4.60 15.15
N SER A 145 -7.96 -4.11 14.99
CA SER A 145 -9.16 -4.89 15.20
C SER A 145 -9.32 -5.99 14.14
N LEU A 146 -9.05 -5.66 12.87
CA LEU A 146 -9.11 -6.63 11.76
C LEU A 146 -8.02 -7.71 11.86
N LEU A 147 -6.83 -7.38 12.35
CA LEU A 147 -5.73 -8.34 12.55
C LEU A 147 -6.10 -9.41 13.59
N MET A 148 -6.81 -9.02 14.63
CA MET A 148 -7.28 -9.93 15.69
C MET A 148 -8.61 -10.60 15.36
N HIS A 149 -9.19 -10.32 14.19
CA HIS A 149 -10.46 -10.89 13.75
C HIS A 149 -10.41 -12.42 13.72
N GLY A 150 -11.46 -13.06 14.23
CA GLY A 150 -11.52 -14.51 14.39
C GLY A 150 -10.72 -15.07 15.57
N GLY A 151 -10.04 -14.24 16.36
CA GLY A 151 -9.33 -14.63 17.57
C GLY A 151 -8.13 -15.56 17.34
N GLY A 152 -7.64 -16.16 18.43
CA GLY A 152 -6.53 -17.11 18.42
C GLY A 152 -5.22 -16.53 18.98
N LYS A 153 -4.48 -17.35 19.73
CA LYS A 153 -3.27 -16.96 20.46
C LYS A 153 -2.22 -16.27 19.57
N ASP A 154 -1.96 -16.84 18.40
CA ASP A 154 -0.96 -16.31 17.47
C ASP A 154 -1.37 -14.96 16.87
N ARG A 155 -2.68 -14.74 16.66
CA ARG A 155 -3.22 -13.45 16.18
C ARG A 155 -3.17 -12.39 17.26
N THR A 156 -3.56 -12.72 18.49
CA THR A 156 -3.50 -11.78 19.62
C THR A 156 -2.08 -11.37 19.93
N GLN A 157 -1.12 -12.31 19.95
CA GLN A 157 0.28 -11.97 20.22
C GLN A 157 0.89 -11.12 19.10
N ALA A 158 0.62 -11.45 17.84
CA ALA A 158 1.06 -10.62 16.72
C ALA A 158 0.39 -9.24 16.73
N GLY A 159 -0.89 -9.19 17.08
CA GLY A 159 -1.68 -7.97 17.25
C GLY A 159 -1.10 -7.04 18.31
N PHE A 160 -0.73 -7.56 19.47
CA PHE A 160 -0.12 -6.76 20.53
C PHE A 160 1.20 -6.11 20.09
N HIS A 161 2.11 -6.87 19.47
CA HIS A 161 3.36 -6.30 18.96
C HIS A 161 3.10 -5.25 17.87
N TYR A 162 2.12 -5.51 17.00
CA TYR A 162 1.74 -4.57 15.94
C TYR A 162 1.18 -3.26 16.54
N VAL A 163 0.27 -3.33 17.51
CA VAL A 163 -0.30 -2.17 18.19
C VAL A 163 0.80 -1.37 18.91
N ALA A 164 1.63 -2.03 19.72
CA ALA A 164 2.64 -1.36 20.54
C ALA A 164 3.65 -0.58 19.68
N LEU A 165 4.17 -1.22 18.62
CA LEU A 165 5.13 -0.56 17.72
C LEU A 165 4.48 0.60 16.95
N ASN A 166 3.26 0.42 16.45
CA ASN A 166 2.60 1.47 15.70
C ASN A 166 2.22 2.66 16.60
N LEU A 167 1.79 2.43 17.84
CA LEU A 167 1.49 3.50 18.79
C LEU A 167 2.75 4.27 19.19
N ALA A 168 3.88 3.60 19.37
CA ALA A 168 5.17 4.26 19.57
C ALA A 168 5.56 5.13 18.37
N GLY A 169 5.37 4.62 17.15
CA GLY A 169 5.55 5.40 15.92
C GLY A 169 4.61 6.61 15.83
N SER A 170 3.36 6.46 16.25
CA SER A 170 2.36 7.54 16.28
C SER A 170 2.72 8.64 17.29
N ALA A 171 3.28 8.28 18.45
CA ALA A 171 3.82 9.26 19.40
C ALA A 171 5.01 10.02 18.80
N MET A 172 5.93 9.33 18.11
CA MET A 172 7.04 9.98 17.39
C MET A 172 6.53 10.88 16.25
N PHE A 173 5.44 10.51 15.58
CA PHE A 173 4.81 11.34 14.56
C PHE A 173 4.31 12.65 15.16
N LEU A 174 3.56 12.62 16.27
CA LEU A 174 3.10 13.84 16.94
C LEU A 174 4.25 14.74 17.40
N ILE A 175 5.34 14.16 17.91
CA ILE A 175 6.54 14.93 18.27
C ILE A 175 7.13 15.60 17.03
N ALA A 176 7.25 14.88 15.91
CA ALA A 176 7.76 15.43 14.67
C ALA A 176 6.86 16.57 14.16
N LEU A 177 5.54 16.38 14.17
CA LEU A 177 4.58 17.43 13.81
C LEU A 177 4.69 18.67 14.70
N GLY A 178 4.85 18.48 16.01
CA GLY A 178 5.08 19.60 16.93
C GLY A 178 6.34 20.38 16.59
N VAL A 179 7.41 19.70 16.19
CA VAL A 179 8.66 20.34 15.75
C VAL A 179 8.48 21.07 14.41
N LEU A 180 7.87 20.44 13.41
CA LEU A 180 7.63 21.06 12.10
C LEU A 180 6.70 22.27 12.23
N TYR A 181 5.61 22.16 13.00
CA TYR A 181 4.71 23.28 13.26
C TYR A 181 5.39 24.38 14.08
N GLY A 182 6.15 24.03 15.11
CA GLY A 182 6.86 25.01 15.93
C GLY A 182 7.93 25.81 15.16
N THR A 183 8.47 25.25 14.08
CA THR A 183 9.48 25.91 13.24
C THR A 183 8.88 26.65 12.05
N THR A 184 7.91 26.05 11.35
CA THR A 184 7.32 26.61 10.13
C THR A 184 6.05 27.42 10.39
N GLY A 185 5.32 27.17 11.48
CA GLY A 185 4.07 27.84 11.83
C GLY A 185 2.86 27.42 11.00
N THR A 186 2.93 26.30 10.27
CA THR A 186 1.85 25.79 9.43
C THR A 186 1.83 24.26 9.41
N LEU A 187 0.70 23.67 9.05
CA LEU A 187 0.51 22.22 8.90
C LEU A 187 0.10 21.82 7.47
N ASN A 188 -0.27 22.82 6.65
CA ASN A 188 -0.53 22.65 5.24
C ASN A 188 0.78 22.32 4.52
N MET A 189 0.83 21.20 3.78
CA MET A 189 2.08 20.72 3.19
C MET A 189 2.66 21.68 2.13
N ALA A 190 1.81 22.41 1.39
CA ALA A 190 2.27 23.34 0.36
C ALA A 190 2.81 24.65 0.95
N ASP A 191 2.12 25.23 1.93
CA ASP A 191 2.62 26.40 2.68
C ASP A 191 3.91 26.03 3.44
N MET A 192 3.96 24.83 4.02
CA MET A 192 5.17 24.34 4.68
C MET A 192 6.37 24.29 3.72
N GLY A 193 6.19 23.75 2.51
CA GLY A 193 7.25 23.71 1.49
C GLY A 193 7.80 25.10 1.14
N GLN A 194 6.94 26.10 0.98
CA GLN A 194 7.38 27.48 0.74
C GLN A 194 8.16 28.08 1.93
N ARG A 195 7.68 27.84 3.16
CA ARG A 195 8.33 28.38 4.36
C ARG A 195 9.69 27.74 4.61
N VAL A 196 9.84 26.44 4.35
CA VAL A 196 11.12 25.74 4.52
C VAL A 196 12.22 26.39 3.68
N ALA A 197 11.91 26.79 2.45
CA ALA A 197 12.85 27.46 1.55
C ALA A 197 13.32 28.84 2.05
N GLN A 198 12.61 29.46 2.98
CA GLN A 198 12.84 30.83 3.47
C GLN A 198 13.25 30.88 4.95
N LEU A 199 13.49 29.73 5.58
CA LEU A 199 13.79 29.66 7.01
C LEU A 199 15.20 30.16 7.34
N ASP A 200 15.31 30.83 8.49
CA ASP A 200 16.60 31.23 9.05
C ASP A 200 17.49 30.01 9.34
N PRO A 201 18.81 30.11 9.08
CA PRO A 201 19.75 29.00 9.30
C PRO A 201 19.73 28.41 10.71
N GLU A 202 19.45 29.22 11.74
CA GLU A 202 19.39 28.79 13.14
C GLU A 202 18.26 27.77 13.40
N ARG A 203 17.17 27.81 12.62
CA ARG A 203 16.02 26.92 12.79
C ARG A 203 16.13 25.64 11.96
N LEU A 204 17.02 25.61 10.96
CA LEU A 204 17.18 24.48 10.04
C LEU A 204 17.58 23.19 10.78
N GLY A 205 18.43 23.29 11.81
CA GLY A 205 18.84 22.13 12.60
C GLY A 205 17.67 21.41 13.27
N LEU A 206 16.77 22.19 13.90
CA LEU A 206 15.59 21.66 14.57
C LEU A 206 14.57 21.09 13.56
N LEU A 207 14.33 21.78 12.45
CA LEU A 207 13.48 21.29 11.37
C LEU A 207 14.01 19.98 10.77
N LYS A 208 15.33 19.90 10.51
CA LYS A 208 16.00 18.70 9.99
C LYS A 208 15.84 17.51 10.94
N ALA A 209 15.92 17.73 12.25
CA ALA A 209 15.68 16.69 13.24
C ALA A 209 14.21 16.19 13.19
N GLY A 210 13.24 17.11 13.12
CA GLY A 210 11.82 16.75 12.92
C GLY A 210 11.58 15.97 11.62
N ALA A 211 12.25 16.38 10.54
CA ALA A 211 12.17 15.70 9.25
C ALA A 211 12.79 14.30 9.27
N PHE A 212 13.91 14.07 9.96
CA PHE A 212 14.42 12.70 10.18
C PHE A 212 13.49 11.88 11.08
N LEU A 213 12.83 12.49 12.05
CA LEU A 213 11.86 11.80 12.90
C LEU A 213 10.66 11.31 12.05
N LEU A 214 10.17 12.13 11.12
CA LEU A 214 9.18 11.70 10.13
C LEU A 214 9.68 10.53 9.27
N LEU A 215 10.96 10.53 8.87
CA LEU A 215 11.54 9.42 8.11
C LEU A 215 11.46 8.11 8.89
N VAL A 216 11.76 8.16 10.20
CA VAL A 216 11.66 6.99 11.08
C VAL A 216 10.21 6.52 11.19
N VAL A 217 9.25 7.45 11.32
CA VAL A 217 7.82 7.14 11.39
C VAL A 217 7.33 6.48 10.09
N PHE A 218 7.59 7.09 8.93
CA PHE A 218 7.16 6.54 7.65
C PHE A 218 7.97 5.29 7.27
N GLY A 219 9.22 5.20 7.69
CA GLY A 219 10.06 4.01 7.61
C GLY A 219 9.47 2.84 8.40
N LEU A 220 8.99 3.09 9.61
CA LEU A 220 8.28 2.10 10.42
C LEU A 220 7.00 1.64 9.72
N LYS A 221 6.20 2.56 9.15
CA LYS A 221 4.97 2.23 8.40
C LYS A 221 5.24 1.46 7.11
N SER A 222 6.30 1.81 6.39
CA SER A 222 6.70 1.12 5.16
C SER A 222 7.44 -0.18 5.43
N ALA A 223 7.85 -0.45 6.67
CA ALA A 223 8.66 -1.60 7.07
C ALA A 223 10.06 -1.60 6.43
N ILE A 224 10.70 -0.43 6.35
CA ILE A 224 12.10 -0.31 5.93
C ILE A 224 13.03 -0.98 6.95
N LEU A 225 14.19 -1.53 6.55
CA LEU A 225 15.23 -1.96 7.49
C LEU A 225 15.79 -0.73 8.25
N PRO A 226 15.98 -0.78 9.58
CA PRO A 226 15.79 -1.92 10.49
C PRO A 226 14.38 -2.09 11.07
N LEU A 227 13.41 -1.25 10.73
CA LEU A 227 12.09 -1.15 11.36
C LEU A 227 11.05 -2.19 10.88
N TYR A 228 11.44 -3.19 10.09
CA TYR A 228 10.54 -4.15 9.43
C TYR A 228 9.93 -5.24 10.32
N PHE A 229 10.47 -5.46 11.53
CA PHE A 229 10.27 -6.69 12.31
C PHE A 229 8.81 -7.06 12.62
N TRP A 230 7.89 -6.09 12.59
CA TRP A 230 6.47 -6.31 12.82
C TRP A 230 5.75 -6.97 11.65
N LEU A 231 6.19 -6.72 10.41
CA LEU A 231 5.42 -7.01 9.20
C LEU A 231 5.26 -8.53 8.94
N PRO A 232 6.34 -9.35 8.87
CA PRO A 232 6.20 -10.75 8.51
C PRO A 232 5.27 -11.52 9.46
N ARG A 233 5.36 -11.20 10.75
CA ARG A 233 4.55 -11.84 11.79
C ARG A 233 3.09 -11.37 11.77
N ALA A 234 2.86 -10.06 11.67
CA ALA A 234 1.50 -9.51 11.63
C ALA A 234 0.72 -10.04 10.41
N TYR A 235 1.35 -10.02 9.24
CA TYR A 235 0.64 -10.37 8.00
C TYR A 235 0.43 -11.88 7.88
N ALA A 236 1.37 -12.70 8.35
CA ALA A 236 1.21 -14.16 8.34
C ALA A 236 0.10 -14.66 9.28
N SER A 237 -0.14 -13.94 10.38
CA SER A 237 -1.18 -14.28 11.37
C SER A 237 -2.57 -13.79 10.97
N ALA A 238 -2.66 -12.69 10.21
CA ALA A 238 -3.92 -12.08 9.82
C ALA A 238 -4.82 -13.05 9.02
N PRO A 239 -6.16 -12.90 9.09
CA PRO A 239 -7.06 -13.51 8.13
C PRO A 239 -6.70 -13.11 6.70
N ALA A 240 -6.83 -14.01 5.74
CA ALA A 240 -6.32 -13.79 4.39
C ALA A 240 -6.89 -12.54 3.67
N PRO A 241 -8.19 -12.21 3.76
CA PRO A 241 -8.70 -10.96 3.21
C PRO A 241 -8.07 -9.72 3.86
N VAL A 242 -7.83 -9.77 5.17
CA VAL A 242 -7.20 -8.69 5.91
C VAL A 242 -5.73 -8.55 5.49
N ALA A 243 -4.99 -9.67 5.41
CA ALA A 243 -3.62 -9.69 4.90
C ALA A 243 -3.54 -9.17 3.45
N ALA A 244 -4.53 -9.52 2.62
CA ALA A 244 -4.63 -9.04 1.26
C ALA A 244 -4.85 -7.52 1.21
N LEU A 245 -5.79 -6.99 2.00
CA LEU A 245 -5.98 -5.54 2.12
C LEU A 245 -4.71 -4.86 2.68
N PHE A 246 -4.04 -5.49 3.64
CA PHE A 246 -2.79 -4.96 4.21
C PHE A 246 -1.65 -4.85 3.19
N ALA A 247 -1.76 -5.46 2.00
CA ALA A 247 -0.78 -5.26 0.94
C ALA A 247 -0.59 -3.77 0.56
N ILE A 248 -1.61 -2.91 0.74
CA ILE A 248 -1.51 -1.45 0.52
C ILE A 248 -0.88 -0.70 1.70
N MET A 249 -0.88 -1.26 2.91
CA MET A 249 -0.53 -0.53 4.14
C MET A 249 0.92 -0.04 4.13
N THR A 250 1.88 -0.83 3.62
CA THR A 250 3.26 -0.35 3.49
C THR A 250 3.40 0.74 2.44
N LYS A 251 2.51 0.78 1.45
CA LYS A 251 2.52 1.78 0.38
C LYS A 251 1.96 3.11 0.86
N VAL A 252 1.15 3.13 1.91
CA VAL A 252 0.77 4.37 2.62
C VAL A 252 2.03 5.05 3.20
N GLY A 253 2.95 4.27 3.79
CA GLY A 253 4.23 4.81 4.27
C GLY A 253 5.12 5.32 3.14
N ILE A 254 5.24 4.57 2.03
CA ILE A 254 6.01 4.98 0.85
C ILE A 254 5.41 6.23 0.20
N TYR A 255 4.08 6.31 0.10
CA TYR A 255 3.36 7.48 -0.38
C TYR A 255 3.64 8.71 0.50
N ALA A 256 3.65 8.55 1.83
CA ALA A 256 3.97 9.65 2.73
C ALA A 256 5.43 10.12 2.57
N ILE A 257 6.37 9.19 2.36
CA ILE A 257 7.76 9.55 2.02
C ILE A 257 7.80 10.33 0.70
N LEU A 258 7.19 9.82 -0.36
CA LEU A 258 7.12 10.53 -1.64
C LEU A 258 6.54 11.94 -1.46
N ARG A 259 5.35 12.04 -0.85
CA ARG A 259 4.65 13.31 -0.71
C ARG A 259 5.44 14.33 0.12
N VAL A 260 5.97 13.92 1.27
CA VAL A 260 6.65 14.84 2.18
C VAL A 260 8.04 15.23 1.66
N TYR A 261 8.82 14.27 1.14
CA TYR A 261 10.20 14.55 0.73
C TYR A 261 10.33 15.12 -0.68
N THR A 262 9.32 15.03 -1.55
CA THR A 262 9.34 15.78 -2.82
C THR A 262 8.71 17.17 -2.69
N LEU A 263 7.69 17.35 -1.83
CA LEU A 263 6.99 18.63 -1.69
C LEU A 263 7.64 19.58 -0.67
N ILE A 264 7.96 19.08 0.53
CA ILE A 264 8.46 19.92 1.64
C ILE A 264 9.99 19.97 1.64
N PHE A 265 10.64 18.84 1.34
CA PHE A 265 12.10 18.69 1.38
C PHE A 265 12.71 18.33 0.01
N GLY A 266 12.01 18.66 -1.08
CA GLY A 266 12.49 18.44 -2.45
C GLY A 266 13.48 19.50 -2.91
N ASP A 267 13.70 19.60 -4.23
CA ASP A 267 14.68 20.50 -4.85
C ASP A 267 14.56 21.98 -4.42
N SER A 268 13.35 22.43 -4.10
CA SER A 268 13.09 23.82 -3.71
C SER A 268 13.36 24.11 -2.23
N ALA A 269 13.78 23.13 -1.41
CA ALA A 269 13.91 23.26 0.04
C ALA A 269 15.24 23.88 0.53
N GLY A 270 16.02 24.50 -0.36
CA GLY A 270 17.31 25.12 -0.03
C GLY A 270 18.32 24.11 0.54
N ASP A 271 18.93 24.43 1.68
CA ASP A 271 19.94 23.58 2.35
C ASP A 271 19.40 22.22 2.84
N LEU A 272 18.07 22.07 2.88
CA LEU A 272 17.38 20.83 3.21
C LEU A 272 16.85 20.08 1.98
N ALA A 273 17.25 20.47 0.77
CA ALA A 273 16.88 19.73 -0.44
C ALA A 273 17.45 18.31 -0.39
N ASN A 274 16.59 17.30 -0.53
CA ASN A 274 16.92 15.90 -0.79
C ASN A 274 17.88 15.23 0.21
N PHE A 275 18.08 15.81 1.39
CA PHE A 275 19.06 15.37 2.38
C PHE A 275 18.84 13.92 2.89
N VAL A 276 17.63 13.38 2.71
CA VAL A 276 17.25 12.01 3.09
C VAL A 276 17.64 10.97 2.05
N GLN A 277 17.75 11.33 0.77
CA GLN A 277 17.91 10.36 -0.31
C GLN A 277 19.10 9.40 -0.12
N PRO A 278 20.31 9.85 0.31
CA PRO A 278 21.44 8.94 0.50
C PRO A 278 21.19 7.87 1.57
N TRP A 279 20.48 8.21 2.64
CA TRP A 279 20.10 7.27 3.70
C TRP A 279 19.04 6.29 3.19
N LEU A 280 18.03 6.82 2.49
CA LEU A 280 16.95 6.04 1.95
C LEU A 280 17.44 5.00 0.94
N TRP A 281 18.43 5.35 0.11
CA TRP A 281 19.07 4.44 -0.84
C TRP A 281 19.64 3.20 -0.15
N TRP A 282 20.49 3.38 0.86
CA TRP A 282 21.12 2.26 1.54
C TRP A 282 20.12 1.42 2.33
N PHE A 283 19.15 2.06 3.00
CA PHE A 283 18.09 1.33 3.68
C PHE A 283 17.20 0.54 2.71
N ALA A 284 16.91 1.09 1.52
CA ALA A 284 16.16 0.40 0.49
C ALA A 284 16.88 -0.86 0.00
N LEU A 285 18.16 -0.75 -0.37
CA LEU A 285 18.98 -1.87 -0.80
C LEU A 285 19.12 -2.96 0.27
N ALA A 286 19.35 -2.55 1.51
CA ALA A 286 19.44 -3.48 2.64
C ALA A 286 18.09 -4.18 2.91
N THR A 287 16.97 -3.48 2.69
CA THR A 287 15.62 -4.07 2.77
C THR A 287 15.39 -5.12 1.68
N VAL A 288 15.84 -4.87 0.44
CA VAL A 288 15.78 -5.87 -0.66
C VAL A 288 16.59 -7.12 -0.31
N ALA A 289 17.83 -6.93 0.15
CA ALA A 289 18.72 -8.03 0.52
C ALA A 289 18.11 -8.91 1.61
N LEU A 290 17.62 -8.27 2.68
CA LEU A 290 16.99 -8.96 3.80
C LEU A 290 15.69 -9.67 3.38
N GLY A 291 14.86 -9.03 2.55
CA GLY A 291 13.66 -9.66 1.99
C GLY A 291 13.99 -10.92 1.20
N GLY A 292 15.08 -10.89 0.41
CA GLY A 292 15.61 -12.04 -0.33
C GLY A 292 16.04 -13.20 0.58
N VAL A 293 16.73 -12.93 1.68
CA VAL A 293 17.09 -13.95 2.68
C VAL A 293 15.84 -14.49 3.39
N GLY A 294 14.91 -13.60 3.73
CA GLY A 294 13.67 -13.94 4.42
C GLY A 294 12.75 -14.84 3.60
N VAL A 295 12.59 -14.59 2.30
CA VAL A 295 11.74 -15.42 1.44
C VAL A 295 12.27 -16.85 1.29
N LEU A 296 13.60 -17.03 1.28
CA LEU A 296 14.25 -18.34 1.27
C LEU A 296 14.12 -19.08 2.61
N SER A 297 14.05 -18.33 3.71
CA SER A 297 13.94 -18.87 5.07
C SER A 297 12.51 -19.16 5.50
N ALA A 298 11.51 -18.66 4.75
CA ALA A 298 10.11 -18.83 5.06
C ALA A 298 9.68 -20.31 5.05
N ARG A 299 8.96 -20.71 6.10
CA ARG A 299 8.44 -22.08 6.31
C ARG A 299 6.92 -22.20 6.10
N ASP A 300 6.26 -21.08 5.84
CA ASP A 300 4.81 -20.97 5.62
C ASP A 300 4.57 -20.04 4.43
N LEU A 301 3.57 -20.35 3.60
CA LEU A 301 3.24 -19.55 2.42
C LEU A 301 2.91 -18.09 2.78
N ARG A 302 2.20 -17.83 3.89
CA ARG A 302 1.83 -16.46 4.25
C ARG A 302 3.03 -15.66 4.71
N THR A 303 3.94 -16.27 5.47
CA THR A 303 5.23 -15.66 5.81
C THR A 303 6.09 -15.43 4.57
N GLN A 304 6.08 -16.35 3.61
CA GLN A 304 6.79 -16.21 2.34
C GLN A 304 6.28 -15.00 1.54
N VAL A 305 4.95 -14.84 1.43
CA VAL A 305 4.33 -13.66 0.81
C VAL A 305 4.68 -12.36 1.55
N ALA A 306 4.73 -12.39 2.88
CA ALA A 306 5.10 -11.22 3.66
C ALA A 306 6.56 -10.78 3.41
N TYR A 307 7.51 -11.70 3.20
CA TYR A 307 8.86 -11.35 2.78
C TYR A 307 8.96 -10.89 1.31
N LEU A 308 8.09 -11.39 0.42
CA LEU A 308 7.96 -10.84 -0.94
C LEU A 308 7.50 -9.36 -0.91
N ILE A 309 6.61 -9.01 0.03
CA ILE A 309 6.24 -7.61 0.27
C ILE A 309 7.45 -6.80 0.76
N LEU A 310 8.34 -7.37 1.57
CA LEU A 310 9.55 -6.68 2.03
C LEU A 310 10.52 -6.40 0.87
N ILE A 311 10.73 -7.38 -0.04
CA ILE A 311 11.49 -7.16 -1.28
C ILE A 311 10.87 -6.01 -2.08
N SER A 312 9.53 -6.01 -2.21
CA SER A 312 8.79 -4.95 -2.87
C SER A 312 8.98 -3.58 -2.23
N VAL A 313 8.90 -3.47 -0.89
CA VAL A 313 9.17 -2.23 -0.16
C VAL A 313 10.57 -1.71 -0.48
N GLY A 314 11.60 -2.54 -0.38
CA GLY A 314 12.97 -2.13 -0.71
C GLY A 314 13.11 -1.69 -2.17
N THR A 315 12.46 -2.41 -3.10
CA THR A 315 12.45 -2.08 -4.53
C THR A 315 11.79 -0.71 -4.79
N LEU A 316 10.64 -0.46 -4.17
CA LEU A 316 9.93 0.81 -4.29
C LEU A 316 10.73 1.97 -3.70
N LEU A 317 11.33 1.79 -2.52
CA LEU A 317 12.15 2.81 -1.87
C LEU A 317 13.46 3.09 -2.61
N ALA A 318 14.02 2.10 -3.32
CA ALA A 318 15.14 2.33 -4.24
C ALA A 318 14.71 3.25 -5.39
N GLY A 319 13.49 3.06 -5.91
CA GLY A 319 12.86 3.99 -6.85
C GLY A 319 12.72 5.41 -6.33
N VAL A 320 12.27 5.56 -5.08
CA VAL A 320 12.09 6.86 -4.42
C VAL A 320 13.44 7.58 -4.25
N SER A 321 14.47 6.85 -3.81
CA SER A 321 15.78 7.42 -3.49
C SER A 321 16.63 7.80 -4.70
N MET A 322 16.30 7.30 -5.89
CA MET A 322 16.94 7.76 -7.14
C MET A 322 16.39 9.11 -7.64
N ASP A 323 15.20 9.50 -7.18
CA ASP A 323 14.58 10.81 -7.38
C ASP A 323 14.63 11.39 -8.81
N ARG A 324 14.21 10.57 -9.79
CA ARG A 324 14.12 10.97 -11.19
C ARG A 324 12.78 10.56 -11.76
N VAL A 325 12.31 11.28 -12.79
CA VAL A 325 11.04 10.95 -13.47
C VAL A 325 11.02 9.48 -13.91
N ALA A 326 12.12 8.95 -14.43
CA ALA A 326 12.23 7.56 -14.85
C ALA A 326 12.09 6.57 -13.66
N SER A 327 12.78 6.81 -12.54
CA SER A 327 12.73 5.92 -11.37
C SER A 327 11.39 5.98 -10.65
N LEU A 328 10.80 7.17 -10.55
CA LEU A 328 9.48 7.40 -9.98
C LEU A 328 8.37 6.82 -10.87
N SER A 329 8.49 6.89 -12.19
CA SER A 329 7.55 6.22 -13.09
C SER A 329 7.62 4.69 -12.91
N ALA A 330 8.84 4.14 -12.91
CA ALA A 330 9.08 2.71 -12.73
C ALA A 330 8.54 2.19 -11.39
N LEU A 331 8.77 2.92 -10.30
CA LEU A 331 8.27 2.52 -8.98
C LEU A 331 6.75 2.54 -8.92
N LEU A 332 6.09 3.55 -9.51
CA LEU A 332 4.62 3.64 -9.50
C LEU A 332 4.00 2.49 -10.30
N TYR A 333 4.57 2.16 -11.45
CA TYR A 333 4.16 0.98 -12.23
C TYR A 333 4.34 -0.31 -11.41
N TYR A 334 5.51 -0.49 -10.79
CA TYR A 334 5.79 -1.67 -9.97
C TYR A 334 4.89 -1.72 -8.71
N MET A 335 4.50 -0.56 -8.17
CA MET A 335 3.62 -0.44 -7.00
C MET A 335 2.22 -1.00 -7.27
N LEU A 336 1.65 -0.74 -8.45
CA LEU A 336 0.39 -1.33 -8.89
C LEU A 336 0.48 -2.86 -8.93
N HIS A 337 1.51 -3.37 -9.62
CA HIS A 337 1.77 -4.79 -9.76
C HIS A 337 1.89 -5.47 -8.39
N THR A 338 2.85 -5.03 -7.59
CA THR A 338 3.20 -5.73 -6.35
C THR A 338 2.07 -5.70 -5.33
N THR A 339 1.26 -4.65 -5.31
CA THR A 339 0.17 -4.53 -4.33
C THR A 339 -0.96 -5.51 -4.64
N LEU A 340 -1.42 -5.55 -5.89
CA LEU A 340 -2.51 -6.44 -6.31
C LEU A 340 -2.08 -7.91 -6.26
N VAL A 341 -0.86 -8.21 -6.74
CA VAL A 341 -0.33 -9.58 -6.75
C VAL A 341 -0.10 -10.10 -5.34
N SER A 342 0.50 -9.31 -4.44
CA SER A 342 0.65 -9.72 -3.05
C SER A 342 -0.69 -9.95 -2.36
N GLY A 343 -1.70 -9.12 -2.65
CA GLY A 343 -3.07 -9.34 -2.21
C GLY A 343 -3.62 -10.70 -2.67
N GLY A 344 -3.52 -10.98 -3.97
CA GLY A 344 -3.94 -12.26 -4.55
C GLY A 344 -3.18 -13.46 -3.99
N LEU A 345 -1.88 -13.33 -3.70
CA LEU A 345 -1.08 -14.40 -3.12
C LEU A 345 -1.47 -14.73 -1.67
N PHE A 346 -1.89 -13.76 -0.87
CA PHE A 346 -2.45 -14.05 0.46
C PHE A 346 -3.75 -14.83 0.37
N LEU A 347 -4.65 -14.44 -0.54
CA LEU A 347 -5.90 -15.18 -0.80
C LEU A 347 -5.60 -16.59 -1.31
N LEU A 348 -4.61 -16.74 -2.19
CA LEU A 348 -4.21 -18.03 -2.71
C LEU A 348 -3.60 -18.94 -1.63
N ALA A 349 -2.73 -18.39 -0.78
CA ALA A 349 -2.11 -19.13 0.31
C ALA A 349 -3.16 -19.71 1.27
N ASP A 350 -4.24 -18.96 1.52
CA ASP A 350 -5.37 -19.37 2.34
C ASP A 350 -6.24 -20.43 1.65
N ALA A 351 -6.58 -20.24 0.37
CA ALA A 351 -7.30 -21.25 -0.40
C ALA A 351 -6.54 -22.58 -0.48
N ILE A 352 -5.21 -22.54 -0.58
CA ILE A 352 -4.35 -23.73 -0.49
C ILE A 352 -4.38 -24.31 0.92
N ALA A 353 -4.26 -23.47 1.96
CA ALA A 353 -4.23 -23.92 3.34
C ALA A 353 -5.51 -24.66 3.75
N ASP A 354 -6.67 -24.10 3.40
CA ASP A 354 -7.99 -24.66 3.73
C ASP A 354 -8.18 -26.08 3.16
N GLN A 355 -7.65 -26.35 1.96
CA GLN A 355 -7.77 -27.66 1.31
C GLN A 355 -6.76 -28.71 1.82
N ARG A 356 -5.75 -28.29 2.59
CA ARG A 356 -4.65 -29.15 3.08
C ARG A 356 -4.82 -29.59 4.53
N GLY A 357 -5.93 -29.23 5.18
CA GLY A 357 -6.24 -29.62 6.55
C GLY A 357 -5.15 -29.22 7.54
N LYS A 358 -4.64 -30.16 8.34
CA LYS A 358 -3.65 -29.88 9.41
C LYS A 358 -2.33 -29.28 8.90
N ALA A 359 -1.95 -29.52 7.65
CA ALA A 359 -0.73 -28.92 7.07
C ALA A 359 -0.90 -27.41 6.87
N GLY A 360 -2.11 -26.94 6.57
CA GLY A 360 -2.43 -25.54 6.33
C GLY A 360 -1.49 -24.89 5.31
N ALA A 361 -1.03 -23.69 5.62
CA ALA A 361 -0.10 -22.91 4.79
C ALA A 361 1.37 -23.34 4.94
N ARG A 362 1.70 -24.31 5.82
CA ARG A 362 3.09 -24.73 6.03
C ARG A 362 3.67 -25.40 4.79
N ILE A 363 4.92 -25.08 4.49
CA ILE A 363 5.68 -25.62 3.36
C ILE A 363 6.28 -26.96 3.77
N VAL A 364 5.43 -27.97 3.91
CA VAL A 364 5.79 -29.36 4.22
C VAL A 364 5.00 -30.29 3.33
N PRO A 365 5.51 -31.49 2.98
CA PRO A 365 4.70 -32.53 2.38
C PRO A 365 3.50 -32.84 3.28
N GLY A 366 2.34 -33.08 2.68
CA GLY A 366 1.11 -33.31 3.42
C GLY A 366 -0.03 -33.70 2.50
N ARG A 367 -1.26 -33.61 3.00
CA ARG A 367 -2.48 -33.80 2.21
C ARG A 367 -2.46 -32.92 0.96
N GLY A 368 -2.83 -33.50 -0.18
CA GLY A 368 -3.01 -32.77 -1.44
C GLY A 368 -4.25 -31.88 -1.40
N VAL A 369 -4.24 -30.82 -2.21
CA VAL A 369 -5.40 -29.92 -2.35
C VAL A 369 -6.53 -30.61 -3.12
N THR A 370 -7.78 -30.34 -2.77
CA THR A 370 -8.98 -30.89 -3.42
C THR A 370 -9.08 -30.49 -4.91
N GLN A 371 -8.59 -29.29 -5.27
CA GLN A 371 -8.64 -28.75 -6.62
C GLN A 371 -7.22 -28.49 -7.19
N PRO A 372 -6.43 -29.54 -7.47
CA PRO A 372 -5.01 -29.41 -7.79
C PRO A 372 -4.74 -28.67 -9.10
N ALA A 373 -5.56 -28.86 -10.13
CA ALA A 373 -5.39 -28.16 -11.40
C ALA A 373 -5.59 -26.63 -11.24
N LEU A 374 -6.70 -26.22 -10.62
CA LEU A 374 -7.05 -24.81 -10.43
C LEU A 374 -6.03 -24.10 -9.52
N LEU A 375 -5.76 -24.66 -8.34
CA LEU A 375 -4.86 -24.07 -7.36
C LEU A 375 -3.40 -24.15 -7.81
N GLY A 376 -3.01 -25.23 -8.49
CA GLY A 376 -1.67 -25.40 -9.06
C GLY A 376 -1.41 -24.38 -10.16
N LEU A 377 -2.37 -24.18 -11.08
CA LEU A 377 -2.27 -23.16 -12.13
C LEU A 377 -2.24 -21.75 -11.53
N ALA A 378 -3.13 -21.43 -10.59
CA ALA A 378 -3.13 -20.13 -9.92
C ALA A 378 -1.81 -19.87 -9.16
N TYR A 379 -1.24 -20.89 -8.52
CA TYR A 379 0.07 -20.80 -7.87
C TYR A 379 1.19 -20.59 -8.86
N PHE A 380 1.21 -21.33 -9.96
CA PHE A 380 2.21 -21.16 -11.00
C PHE A 380 2.17 -19.75 -11.60
N VAL A 381 0.99 -19.26 -11.97
CA VAL A 381 0.79 -17.90 -12.46
C VAL A 381 1.23 -16.88 -11.41
N GLY A 382 0.79 -17.02 -10.16
CA GLY A 382 1.18 -16.14 -9.06
C GLY A 382 2.70 -16.13 -8.81
N ALA A 383 3.36 -17.28 -8.89
CA ALA A 383 4.81 -17.43 -8.72
C ALA A 383 5.59 -16.73 -9.84
N ILE A 384 5.24 -16.99 -11.11
CA ILE A 384 5.88 -16.30 -12.27
C ILE A 384 5.67 -14.80 -12.16
N THR A 385 4.45 -14.38 -11.82
CA THR A 385 4.06 -12.99 -11.68
C THR A 385 4.91 -12.26 -10.64
N VAL A 386 4.97 -12.78 -9.40
CA VAL A 386 5.63 -12.09 -8.28
C VAL A 386 7.15 -12.11 -8.39
N VAL A 387 7.71 -13.17 -8.99
CA VAL A 387 9.14 -13.23 -9.32
C VAL A 387 9.49 -12.19 -10.38
N GLY A 388 8.53 -11.87 -11.26
CA GLY A 388 8.72 -10.91 -12.34
C GLY A 388 9.36 -11.55 -13.56
N LEU A 389 8.91 -12.74 -13.95
CA LEU A 389 9.32 -13.38 -15.19
C LEU A 389 8.51 -12.82 -16.39
N PRO A 390 9.15 -12.54 -17.53
CA PRO A 390 8.44 -12.16 -18.76
C PRO A 390 7.42 -13.25 -19.17
N PRO A 391 6.25 -12.88 -19.74
CA PRO A 391 5.84 -11.54 -20.21
C PRO A 391 5.00 -10.72 -19.19
N LEU A 392 5.01 -11.06 -17.90
CA LEU A 392 4.08 -10.48 -16.92
C LEU A 392 4.55 -9.15 -16.34
N SER A 393 3.64 -8.39 -15.73
CA SER A 393 3.90 -7.00 -15.32
C SER A 393 5.03 -6.83 -14.30
N GLY A 394 5.35 -7.87 -13.51
CA GLY A 394 6.48 -7.82 -12.57
C GLY A 394 7.83 -7.69 -13.28
N ALA A 395 7.97 -8.29 -14.47
CA ALA A 395 9.16 -8.17 -15.30
C ALA A 395 9.32 -6.75 -15.82
N ILE A 396 8.23 -6.17 -16.33
CA ILE A 396 8.21 -4.81 -16.88
C ILE A 396 8.57 -3.80 -15.80
N GLY A 397 7.95 -3.87 -14.62
CA GLY A 397 8.22 -2.93 -13.54
C GLY A 397 9.66 -2.98 -13.02
N LYS A 398 10.22 -4.19 -12.87
CA LYS A 398 11.63 -4.34 -12.48
C LYS A 398 12.59 -3.90 -13.58
N ALA A 399 12.30 -4.21 -14.84
CA ALA A 399 13.12 -3.77 -15.97
C ALA A 399 13.17 -2.24 -16.08
N LEU A 400 12.02 -1.56 -15.96
CA LEU A 400 11.96 -0.10 -15.93
C LEU A 400 12.79 0.49 -14.77
N LEU A 401 12.79 -0.16 -13.61
CA LEU A 401 13.57 0.30 -12.46
C LEU A 401 15.08 0.10 -12.65
N LEU A 402 15.48 -1.02 -13.25
CA LEU A 402 16.89 -1.30 -13.59
C LEU A 402 17.40 -0.32 -14.66
N ASP A 403 16.57 0.00 -15.64
CA ASP A 403 16.86 0.96 -16.72
C ASP A 403 16.97 2.40 -16.20
N ALA A 404 16.15 2.76 -15.20
CA ALA A 404 16.20 4.08 -14.57
C ALA A 404 17.46 4.34 -13.73
N ALA A 405 18.29 3.32 -13.46
CA ALA A 405 19.48 3.43 -12.62
C ALA A 405 20.69 3.98 -13.41
N GLN A 406 21.38 4.95 -12.81
CA GLN A 406 22.61 5.54 -13.35
C GLN A 406 23.82 4.60 -13.17
N PRO A 407 24.92 4.79 -13.93
CA PRO A 407 26.11 3.94 -13.82
C PRO A 407 26.71 3.81 -12.41
N SER A 408 26.52 4.80 -11.54
CA SER A 408 26.94 4.76 -10.12
C SER A 408 26.05 3.87 -9.24
N GLU A 409 24.78 3.68 -9.62
CA GLU A 409 23.76 2.95 -8.86
C GLU A 409 23.61 1.51 -9.35
N GLN A 410 23.84 1.27 -10.65
CA GLN A 410 23.74 -0.05 -11.30
C GLN A 410 24.52 -1.16 -10.56
N PRO A 411 25.77 -0.96 -10.11
CA PRO A 411 26.54 -2.00 -9.42
C PRO A 411 25.91 -2.48 -8.11
N TRP A 412 25.02 -1.68 -7.51
CA TRP A 412 24.36 -1.99 -6.25
C TRP A 412 22.93 -2.50 -6.47
N LEU A 413 22.15 -1.79 -7.28
CA LEU A 413 20.74 -2.11 -7.50
C LEU A 413 20.57 -3.42 -8.28
N TRP A 414 21.29 -3.57 -9.40
CA TRP A 414 21.11 -4.70 -10.31
C TRP A 414 21.35 -6.04 -9.63
N PRO A 415 22.51 -6.30 -8.98
CA PRO A 415 22.74 -7.59 -8.35
C PRO A 415 21.73 -7.85 -7.22
N LEU A 416 21.41 -6.86 -6.37
CA LEU A 416 20.47 -7.07 -5.27
C LEU A 416 19.05 -7.36 -5.76
N LEU A 417 18.56 -6.64 -6.77
CA LEU A 417 17.22 -6.86 -7.31
C LEU A 417 17.12 -8.18 -8.08
N LEU A 418 18.15 -8.55 -8.85
CA LEU A 418 18.18 -9.81 -9.59
C LEU A 418 18.37 -11.02 -8.66
N LEU A 419 19.27 -10.93 -7.68
CA LEU A 419 19.46 -11.98 -6.68
C LEU A 419 18.23 -12.17 -5.79
N SER A 420 17.55 -11.11 -5.39
CA SER A 420 16.28 -11.23 -4.65
C SER A 420 15.16 -11.83 -5.52
N SER A 421 15.15 -11.55 -6.83
CA SER A 421 14.24 -12.19 -7.78
C SER A 421 14.54 -13.67 -7.96
N LEU A 422 15.83 -14.04 -8.07
CA LEU A 422 16.28 -15.43 -8.10
C LEU A 422 15.93 -16.17 -6.79
N ALA A 423 16.14 -15.52 -5.64
CA ALA A 423 15.75 -16.05 -4.34
C ALA A 423 14.24 -16.30 -4.27
N GLY A 424 13.43 -15.37 -4.79
CA GLY A 424 11.97 -15.55 -4.95
C GLY A 424 11.63 -16.74 -5.83
N LEU A 425 12.30 -16.90 -6.98
CA LEU A 425 12.10 -18.02 -7.91
C LEU A 425 12.39 -19.38 -7.23
N VAL A 426 13.53 -19.49 -6.57
CA VAL A 426 13.94 -20.71 -5.84
C VAL A 426 12.93 -21.00 -4.72
N ALA A 427 12.54 -19.99 -3.95
CA ALA A 427 11.65 -20.14 -2.82
C ALA A 427 10.23 -20.57 -3.26
N MET A 428 9.69 -19.96 -4.32
CA MET A 428 8.37 -20.30 -4.87
C MET A 428 8.40 -21.66 -5.59
N GLY A 429 9.45 -21.97 -6.35
CA GLY A 429 9.63 -23.29 -6.97
C GLY A 429 9.67 -24.42 -5.93
N ARG A 430 10.43 -24.22 -4.85
CA ARG A 430 10.50 -25.16 -3.72
C ARG A 430 9.14 -25.34 -3.04
N SER A 431 8.43 -24.25 -2.78
CA SER A 431 7.11 -24.27 -2.17
C SER A 431 6.09 -25.00 -3.06
N GLY A 432 6.03 -24.67 -4.35
CA GLY A 432 5.15 -25.31 -5.32
C GLY A 432 5.41 -26.81 -5.46
N SER A 433 6.68 -27.23 -5.60
CA SER A 433 7.05 -28.65 -5.65
C SER A 433 6.63 -29.38 -4.37
N THR A 434 6.82 -28.77 -3.20
CA THR A 434 6.46 -29.39 -1.92
C THR A 434 4.94 -29.54 -1.75
N ILE A 435 4.17 -28.56 -2.20
CA ILE A 435 2.72 -28.48 -1.96
C ILE A 435 1.92 -29.25 -3.00
N PHE A 436 2.35 -29.28 -4.26
CA PHE A 436 1.60 -29.89 -5.37
C PHE A 436 2.22 -31.20 -5.85
N TRP A 437 3.56 -31.29 -5.93
CA TRP A 437 4.23 -32.47 -6.50
C TRP A 437 4.51 -33.56 -5.46
N LYS A 438 4.97 -33.17 -4.27
CA LYS A 438 5.26 -34.09 -3.15
C LYS A 438 4.05 -34.32 -2.23
N ALA A 439 2.87 -33.92 -2.67
CA ALA A 439 1.64 -34.07 -1.91
C ALA A 439 1.15 -35.53 -1.88
N GLY A 440 0.54 -35.91 -0.75
CA GLY A 440 -0.26 -37.12 -0.66
C GLY A 440 -1.61 -36.97 -1.36
N LYS A 441 -2.47 -38.00 -1.25
CA LYS A 441 -3.80 -37.99 -1.86
C LYS A 441 -4.65 -36.83 -1.31
N PRO A 442 -5.42 -36.12 -2.16
CA PRO A 442 -6.42 -35.19 -1.69
C PRO A 442 -7.57 -35.95 -1.04
N ASP A 443 -8.30 -35.31 -0.12
CA ASP A 443 -9.59 -35.84 0.33
C ASP A 443 -10.69 -35.29 -0.59
N PRO A 444 -11.43 -36.16 -1.31
CA PRO A 444 -12.42 -35.76 -2.31
C PRO A 444 -13.59 -34.92 -1.77
N GLU A 445 -13.91 -35.10 -0.48
CA GLU A 445 -14.97 -34.39 0.24
C GLU A 445 -14.43 -33.14 0.96
N GLY A 446 -13.16 -32.82 0.74
CA GLY A 446 -12.53 -31.63 1.26
C GLY A 446 -13.20 -30.33 0.81
N PRO A 447 -12.91 -29.22 1.50
CA PRO A 447 -13.43 -27.92 1.11
C PRO A 447 -12.99 -27.57 -0.32
N ARG A 448 -13.82 -26.79 -1.00
CA ARG A 448 -13.58 -26.28 -2.36
C ARG A 448 -13.72 -24.77 -2.38
N LEU A 449 -13.03 -24.12 -3.32
CA LEU A 449 -13.17 -22.70 -3.56
C LEU A 449 -14.60 -22.36 -3.95
N LYS A 450 -15.18 -21.40 -3.24
CA LYS A 450 -16.48 -20.83 -3.58
C LYS A 450 -16.32 -19.82 -4.73
N PRO A 451 -17.39 -19.56 -5.52
CA PRO A 451 -17.31 -18.62 -6.63
C PRO A 451 -16.81 -17.22 -6.25
N SER A 452 -17.18 -16.71 -5.07
CA SER A 452 -16.74 -15.38 -4.60
C SER A 452 -15.24 -15.34 -4.23
N MET A 453 -14.69 -16.43 -3.70
CA MET A 453 -13.23 -16.57 -3.49
C MET A 453 -12.49 -16.59 -4.81
N LEU A 454 -13.01 -17.36 -5.79
CA LEU A 454 -12.42 -17.42 -7.12
C LEU A 454 -12.47 -16.05 -7.82
N ALA A 455 -13.57 -15.32 -7.70
CA ALA A 455 -13.70 -13.97 -8.26
C ALA A 455 -12.68 -13.00 -7.65
N GLY A 456 -12.52 -12.99 -6.33
CA GLY A 456 -11.51 -12.16 -5.66
C GLY A 456 -10.08 -12.51 -6.06
N LEU A 457 -9.77 -13.82 -6.12
CA LEU A 457 -8.47 -14.32 -6.56
C LEU A 457 -8.17 -13.96 -8.02
N ALA A 458 -9.13 -14.20 -8.91
CA ALA A 458 -9.01 -13.91 -10.34
C ALA A 458 -8.87 -12.42 -10.62
N LEU A 459 -9.60 -11.56 -9.89
CA LEU A 459 -9.47 -10.11 -10.00
C LEU A 459 -8.05 -9.63 -9.66
N LEU A 460 -7.50 -10.11 -8.54
CA LEU A 460 -6.20 -9.63 -8.06
C LEU A 460 -5.01 -10.21 -8.84
N LEU A 461 -5.01 -11.52 -9.15
CA LEU A 461 -3.94 -12.14 -9.94
C LEU A 461 -4.06 -11.79 -11.43
N GLY A 462 -5.29 -11.63 -11.95
CA GLY A 462 -5.56 -11.21 -13.32
C GLY A 462 -5.15 -9.77 -13.62
N ALA A 463 -4.90 -8.94 -12.59
CA ALA A 463 -4.36 -7.60 -12.79
C ALA A 463 -2.98 -7.63 -13.46
N SER A 464 -2.14 -8.64 -13.21
CA SER A 464 -0.79 -8.65 -13.79
C SER A 464 -0.75 -8.75 -15.33
N PRO A 465 -1.44 -9.70 -15.98
CA PRO A 465 -1.48 -9.73 -17.44
C PRO A 465 -2.14 -8.48 -18.01
N LEU A 466 -3.16 -7.91 -17.36
CA LEU A 466 -3.78 -6.65 -17.80
C LEU A 466 -2.78 -5.48 -17.76
N LEU A 467 -2.01 -5.35 -16.66
CA LEU A 467 -0.95 -4.35 -16.54
C LEU A 467 0.11 -4.54 -17.64
N ALA A 468 0.44 -5.77 -18.03
CA ALA A 468 1.39 -6.04 -19.10
C ALA A 468 0.83 -5.71 -20.49
N ILE A 469 -0.43 -6.06 -20.78
CA ILE A 469 -1.11 -5.74 -22.05
C ILE A 469 -1.23 -4.23 -22.22
N PHE A 470 -1.62 -3.51 -21.16
CA PHE A 470 -1.77 -2.07 -21.16
C PHE A 470 -0.53 -1.33 -20.63
N ALA A 471 0.66 -1.93 -20.77
CA ALA A 471 1.88 -1.34 -20.24
C ALA A 471 2.13 0.08 -20.76
N GLY A 472 1.90 0.34 -22.06
CA GLY A 472 2.11 1.67 -22.67
C GLY A 472 1.27 2.79 -22.05
N PRO A 473 -0.07 2.70 -22.03
CA PRO A 473 -0.91 3.72 -21.38
C PRO A 473 -0.61 3.90 -19.89
N ILE A 474 -0.31 2.80 -19.19
CA ILE A 474 -0.03 2.85 -17.75
C ILE A 474 1.31 3.52 -17.48
N THR A 475 2.37 3.19 -18.24
CA THR A 475 3.67 3.86 -18.08
C THR A 475 3.62 5.32 -18.47
N ALA A 476 2.81 5.70 -19.47
CA ALA A 476 2.57 7.10 -19.81
C ALA A 476 1.91 7.85 -18.63
N PHE A 477 0.90 7.25 -17.98
CA PHE A 477 0.28 7.84 -16.79
C PHE A 477 1.25 7.93 -15.62
N THR A 478 2.03 6.88 -15.33
CA THR A 478 3.02 6.91 -14.23
C THR A 478 4.15 7.89 -14.51
N GLN A 479 4.55 8.08 -15.77
CA GLN A 479 5.55 9.07 -16.16
C GLN A 479 5.02 10.50 -15.98
N ALA A 480 3.78 10.77 -16.40
CA ALA A 480 3.12 12.05 -16.16
C ALA A 480 2.92 12.33 -14.66
N SER A 481 2.67 11.28 -13.87
CA SER A 481 2.55 11.36 -12.41
C SER A 481 3.89 11.68 -11.75
N ALA A 482 4.96 11.03 -12.19
CA ALA A 482 6.33 11.27 -11.73
C ALA A 482 6.81 12.69 -12.07
N ALA A 483 6.53 13.17 -13.29
CA ALA A 483 6.84 14.54 -13.68
C ALA A 483 6.07 15.58 -12.84
N GLN A 484 4.78 15.33 -12.57
CA GLN A 484 3.99 16.21 -11.68
C GLN A 484 4.50 16.20 -10.24
N LEU A 485 5.03 15.07 -9.76
CA LEU A 485 5.53 14.95 -8.38
C LEU A 485 6.85 15.71 -8.17
N LEU A 486 7.70 15.76 -9.19
CA LEU A 486 8.96 16.51 -9.18
C LEU A 486 8.81 17.99 -9.57
N ASP A 487 7.59 18.43 -9.93
CA ASP A 487 7.25 19.84 -10.13
C ASP A 487 6.31 20.32 -9.00
N PRO A 488 6.85 20.61 -7.80
CA PRO A 488 6.05 21.10 -6.67
C PRO A 488 5.49 22.51 -6.91
N GLY A 489 5.98 23.24 -7.94
CA GLY A 489 5.51 24.57 -8.30
C GLY A 489 4.04 24.56 -8.72
N ALA A 490 3.66 23.63 -9.60
CA ALA A 490 2.27 23.47 -10.03
C ALA A 490 1.33 23.11 -8.86
N TYR A 491 1.82 22.26 -7.93
CA TYR A 491 1.07 21.89 -6.72
C TYR A 491 0.83 23.10 -5.83
N THR A 492 1.89 23.85 -5.55
CA THR A 492 1.85 25.02 -4.68
C THR A 492 1.01 26.15 -5.27
N GLN A 493 1.12 26.42 -6.57
CA GLN A 493 0.32 27.41 -7.28
C GLN A 493 -1.17 27.06 -7.25
N ALA A 494 -1.53 25.78 -7.41
CA ALA A 494 -2.93 25.36 -7.35
C ALA A 494 -3.62 25.63 -6.00
N ILE A 495 -2.85 25.84 -4.93
CA ILE A 495 -3.35 25.97 -3.55
C ILE A 495 -3.22 27.40 -3.03
N LEU A 496 -2.09 28.05 -3.31
CA LEU A 496 -1.70 29.33 -2.72
C LEU A 496 -1.78 30.51 -3.69
N ALA A 497 -2.08 30.27 -4.99
CA ALA A 497 -2.31 31.39 -5.89
C ALA A 497 -3.52 32.21 -5.38
N PRO A 498 -3.41 33.55 -5.35
CA PRO A 498 -4.55 34.39 -5.01
C PRO A 498 -5.66 34.08 -5.99
N THR A 499 -6.82 33.67 -5.48
CA THR A 499 -8.04 33.62 -6.27
C THR A 499 -8.23 35.02 -6.84
N SER A 500 -7.99 35.19 -8.14
CA SER A 500 -8.46 36.37 -8.83
C SER A 500 -9.96 36.43 -8.57
N GLY A 501 -10.40 37.52 -7.93
CA GLY A 501 -11.78 37.70 -7.52
C GLY A 501 -12.72 37.41 -8.69
N GLY A 502 -13.49 36.33 -8.55
CA GLY A 502 -14.66 36.08 -9.37
C GLY A 502 -15.87 36.64 -8.62
N ASP A 503 -16.12 37.93 -8.79
CA ASP A 503 -17.49 38.45 -8.72
C ASP A 503 -18.29 37.81 -9.85
N SER A 504 -19.24 36.93 -9.51
CA SER A 504 -20.58 36.81 -10.11
C SER A 504 -21.34 35.63 -9.52
#